data_AF-A0A3S4FCX5-F1
#
_entry.id   AF-A0A3S4FCX5-F1
#
_cell.length_a   1.000
_cell.length_b   1.000
_cell.length_c   1.000
_cell.angle_alpha   90.00
_cell.angle_beta   90.00
_cell.angle_gamma   90.00
#
_symmetry.space_group_name_H-M   'P 1'
#
loop_
_entity.id
_entity.type
_entity.pdbx_description
1 polymer ?
#
loop_
_entity_poly.entity_id
_entity_poly.type
_entity_poly.pdbx_seq_one_letter_code
_entity_poly.pdbx_strand_id
1 'polypeptide(L)'
;MVAEIERDMALDVPMMRLVQGDVGSGKTLVAALAALRAIAHGKQVALMAPTELLAEQHANNFRNWFEPLGVEVGWLAVNKKVKRVRRSKRLLPAVRCR
;
A
#
# COMPACT_ATOMS: atom_id res chain seq x y z
N MET A 1 2.46 -17.32 -5.12
CA MET A 1 2.50 -15.85 -4.98
C MET A 1 2.04 -15.37 -3.59
N VAL A 2 0.73 -15.33 -3.27
CA VAL A 2 0.23 -14.73 -2.00
C VAL A 2 0.71 -15.48 -0.75
N ALA A 3 0.53 -16.80 -0.68
CA ALA A 3 0.93 -17.60 0.48
C ALA A 3 2.45 -17.55 0.77
N GLU A 4 3.27 -17.27 -0.25
CA GLU A 4 4.70 -17.07 -0.03
C GLU A 4 4.99 -15.71 0.59
N ILE A 5 4.31 -14.65 0.13
CA ILE A 5 4.43 -13.31 0.73
C ILE A 5 3.94 -13.32 2.17
N GLU A 6 2.84 -14.00 2.47
CA GLU A 6 2.34 -14.11 3.85
C GLU A 6 3.34 -14.81 4.77
N ARG A 7 3.98 -15.88 4.29
CA ARG A 7 5.04 -16.57 5.04
C ARG A 7 6.26 -15.68 5.25
N ASP A 8 6.67 -14.94 4.24
CA ASP A 8 7.83 -14.04 4.29
C ASP A 8 7.57 -12.84 5.22
N MET A 9 6.37 -12.26 5.16
CA MET A 9 5.93 -11.18 6.07
C MET A 9 5.80 -11.61 7.54
N ALA A 10 5.75 -12.92 7.83
CA ALA A 10 5.67 -13.45 9.19
C ALA A 10 7.05 -13.64 9.85
N LEU A 11 8.14 -13.50 9.10
CA LEU A 11 9.49 -13.62 9.64
C LEU A 11 9.90 -12.35 10.39
N ASP A 12 10.80 -12.49 11.37
CA ASP A 12 11.39 -11.37 12.12
C ASP A 12 12.47 -10.59 11.33
N VAL A 13 12.59 -10.86 10.02
CA VAL A 13 13.54 -10.18 9.13
C VAL A 13 12.79 -9.40 8.04
N PRO A 14 13.35 -8.28 7.53
CA PRO A 14 12.71 -7.51 6.47
C PRO A 14 12.50 -8.35 5.19
N MET A 15 11.26 -8.39 4.69
CA MET A 15 10.94 -9.02 3.42
C MET A 15 11.53 -8.21 2.25
N MET A 16 12.46 -8.81 1.50
CA MET A 16 13.03 -8.25 0.26
C MET A 16 12.74 -9.19 -0.90
N ARG A 17 11.62 -8.96 -1.59
CA ARG A 17 11.12 -9.91 -2.60
C ARG A 17 10.76 -9.25 -3.92
N LEU A 18 11.10 -9.92 -5.00
CA LEU A 18 10.67 -9.57 -6.35
C LEU A 18 9.51 -10.47 -6.78
N VAL A 19 8.35 -9.87 -7.03
CA VAL A 19 7.20 -10.57 -7.59
C VAL A 19 7.21 -10.42 -9.11
N GLN A 20 7.61 -11.49 -9.80
CA GLN A 20 7.63 -11.53 -11.27
C GLN A 20 6.37 -12.22 -11.84
N GLY A 21 5.99 -11.82 -13.04
CA GLY A 21 4.89 -12.42 -13.81
C GLY A 21 4.51 -11.54 -14.98
N ASP A 22 3.75 -12.09 -15.94
CA ASP A 22 3.35 -11.37 -17.16
C ASP A 22 2.40 -10.21 -16.87
N VAL A 23 2.23 -9.29 -17.82
CA VAL A 23 1.20 -8.24 -17.71
C VAL A 23 -0.17 -8.90 -17.55
N GLY A 24 -0.98 -8.43 -16.60
CA GLY A 24 -2.29 -9.03 -16.30
C GLY A 24 -2.29 -10.19 -15.29
N SER A 25 -1.13 -10.68 -14.85
CA SER A 25 -1.02 -11.76 -13.83
C SER A 25 -1.48 -11.38 -12.40
N GLY A 26 -2.08 -10.20 -12.20
CA GLY A 26 -2.65 -9.82 -10.90
C GLY A 26 -1.63 -9.33 -9.84
N LYS A 27 -0.41 -8.96 -10.22
CA LYS A 27 0.63 -8.44 -9.28
C LYS A 27 0.14 -7.28 -8.40
N THR A 28 -0.68 -6.39 -8.95
CA THR A 28 -1.29 -5.28 -8.21
C THR A 28 -2.20 -5.77 -7.08
N LEU A 29 -2.96 -6.84 -7.32
CA LEU A 29 -3.85 -7.44 -6.33
C LEU A 29 -3.04 -8.17 -5.24
N VAL A 30 -1.95 -8.84 -5.62
CA VAL A 30 -0.99 -9.42 -4.68
C VAL A 30 -0.41 -8.34 -3.75
N ALA A 31 -0.03 -7.18 -4.30
CA ALA A 31 0.44 -6.04 -3.50
C ALA A 31 -0.66 -5.47 -2.57
N ALA A 32 -1.91 -5.41 -3.03
CA ALA A 32 -3.04 -4.95 -2.22
C ALA A 32 -3.31 -5.89 -1.03
N LEU A 33 -3.23 -7.21 -1.22
CA LEU A 33 -3.39 -8.20 -0.14
C LEU A 33 -2.26 -8.09 0.89
N ALA A 34 -1.01 -7.94 0.44
CA ALA A 34 0.13 -7.70 1.33
C ALA A 34 -0.06 -6.40 2.14
N ALA A 35 -0.55 -5.34 1.49
CA ALA A 35 -0.86 -4.08 2.15
C ALA A 35 -1.95 -4.24 3.22
N LEU A 36 -3.05 -4.92 2.90
CA LEU A 36 -4.14 -5.19 3.86
C LEU A 36 -3.65 -6.00 5.05
N ARG A 37 -2.77 -7.00 4.84
CA ARG A 37 -2.17 -7.77 5.92
C ARG A 37 -1.40 -6.86 6.87
N ALA A 38 -0.54 -5.99 6.35
CA ALA A 38 0.20 -5.03 7.18
C ALA A 38 -0.73 -4.05 7.92
N ILE A 39 -1.77 -3.55 7.25
CA ILE A 39 -2.76 -2.62 7.83
C ILE A 39 -3.56 -3.29 8.95
N ALA A 40 -3.98 -4.55 8.76
CA ALA A 40 -4.68 -5.33 9.78
C ALA A 40 -3.87 -5.51 11.07
N HIS A 41 -2.52 -5.48 10.96
CA HIS A 41 -1.60 -5.49 12.10
C HIS A 41 -1.22 -4.07 12.60
N GLY A 42 -1.99 -3.04 12.23
CA GLY A 42 -1.80 -1.68 12.70
C GLY A 42 -0.54 -1.00 12.16
N LYS A 43 -0.09 -1.37 10.96
CA LYS A 43 1.06 -0.75 10.27
C LYS A 43 0.59 0.17 9.15
N GLN A 44 1.44 1.13 8.78
CA GLN A 44 1.24 1.96 7.60
C GLN A 44 1.91 1.32 6.38
N VAL A 45 1.35 1.54 5.19
CA VAL A 45 1.86 1.00 3.93
C VAL A 45 2.08 2.13 2.95
N ALA A 46 3.22 2.10 2.26
CA ALA A 46 3.51 2.98 1.13
C ALA A 46 3.61 2.14 -0.15
N LEU A 47 2.93 2.59 -1.20
CA LEU A 47 3.06 2.04 -2.55
C LEU A 47 3.72 3.09 -3.43
N MET A 48 4.76 2.70 -4.17
CA MET A 48 5.48 3.57 -5.09
C MET A 48 5.28 3.10 -6.52
N ALA A 49 5.21 4.05 -7.45
CA ALA A 49 5.12 3.80 -8.88
C ALA A 49 6.06 4.76 -9.63
N PRO A 50 6.59 4.36 -10.81
CA PRO A 50 7.65 5.11 -11.48
C PRO A 50 7.16 6.40 -12.16
N THR A 51 5.85 6.54 -12.39
CA THR A 51 5.24 7.72 -13.01
C THR A 51 4.01 8.17 -12.24
N GLU A 52 3.68 9.46 -12.33
CA GLU A 52 2.51 10.02 -11.66
C GLU A 52 1.21 9.37 -12.15
N LEU A 53 1.10 9.09 -13.45
CA LEU A 53 -0.08 8.44 -14.04
C LEU A 53 -0.31 7.04 -13.46
N LEU A 54 0.75 6.23 -13.31
CA LEU A 54 0.62 4.90 -12.70
C LEU A 54 0.32 5.00 -11.21
N ALA A 55 0.92 5.96 -10.49
CA ALA A 55 0.62 6.20 -9.09
C ALA A 55 -0.86 6.57 -8.88
N GLU A 56 -1.41 7.43 -9.74
CA GLU A 56 -2.82 7.83 -9.71
C GLU A 56 -3.76 6.65 -10.01
N GLN A 57 -3.43 5.82 -11.01
CA GLN A 57 -4.18 4.61 -11.32
C GLN A 57 -4.20 3.63 -10.13
N HIS A 58 -3.05 3.38 -9.51
CA HIS A 58 -2.98 2.54 -8.32
C HIS A 58 -3.76 3.15 -7.15
N ALA A 59 -3.64 4.46 -6.90
CA ALA A 59 -4.36 5.13 -5.83
C ALA A 59 -5.88 5.01 -6.00
N ASN A 60 -6.40 5.15 -7.23
CA ASN A 60 -7.82 5.01 -7.53
C ASN A 60 -8.30 3.57 -7.34
N ASN A 61 -7.55 2.58 -7.83
CA ASN A 61 -7.88 1.16 -7.63
C ASN A 61 -7.90 0.81 -6.14
N PHE A 62 -6.88 1.22 -5.39
CA PHE A 62 -6.76 0.93 -3.97
C PHE A 62 -7.86 1.62 -3.17
N ARG A 63 -8.21 2.88 -3.47
CA ARG A 63 -9.37 3.56 -2.83
C ARG A 63 -10.65 2.76 -3.03
N ASN A 64 -10.96 2.37 -4.27
CA ASN A 64 -12.18 1.64 -4.57
C ASN A 64 -12.24 0.28 -3.84
N TRP A 65 -11.11 -0.41 -3.71
CA TRP A 65 -11.05 -1.69 -3.01
C TRP A 65 -11.09 -1.55 -1.49
N PHE A 66 -10.52 -0.47 -0.94
CA PHE A 66 -10.31 -0.31 0.51
C PHE A 66 -11.38 0.53 1.19
N GLU A 67 -12.14 1.34 0.45
CA GLU A 67 -13.26 2.13 0.97
C GLU A 67 -14.30 1.28 1.71
N PRO A 68 -14.76 0.11 1.21
CA PRO A 68 -15.70 -0.75 1.94
C PRO A 68 -15.13 -1.30 3.25
N LEU A 69 -13.81 -1.31 3.41
CA LEU A 69 -13.10 -1.78 4.60
C LEU A 69 -12.83 -0.64 5.59
N GLY A 70 -13.22 0.60 5.27
CA GLY A 70 -12.96 1.79 6.09
C GLY A 70 -11.48 2.19 6.12
N VAL A 71 -10.68 1.76 5.13
CA VAL A 71 -9.25 2.06 5.05
C VAL A 71 -9.02 3.27 4.14
N GLU A 72 -8.44 4.33 4.68
CA GLU A 72 -8.14 5.56 3.94
C GLU A 72 -6.88 5.42 3.08
N VAL A 73 -6.96 5.84 1.81
CA VAL A 73 -5.82 5.83 0.86
C VAL A 73 -5.47 7.25 0.42
N GLY A 74 -4.32 7.72 0.90
CA GLY A 74 -3.70 8.98 0.47
C GLY A 74 -2.87 8.83 -0.80
N TRP A 75 -2.68 9.92 -1.52
CA TRP A 75 -1.73 9.99 -2.64
C TRP A 75 -0.90 11.26 -2.55
N LEU A 76 0.41 11.12 -2.72
CA LEU A 76 1.39 12.20 -2.74
C LEU A 76 2.11 12.19 -4.10
N ALA A 77 2.14 13.35 -4.76
CA ALA A 77 2.86 13.58 -6.02
C ALA A 77 3.72 14.84 -5.89
N VAL A 78 4.83 14.90 -6.63
CA VAL A 78 5.84 15.96 -6.50
C VAL A 78 5.26 17.34 -6.85
N ASN A 79 4.29 17.41 -7.76
CA ASN A 79 3.73 18.68 -8.27
C ASN A 79 2.28 18.99 -7.87
N LYS A 80 1.61 18.19 -7.04
CA LYS A 80 0.27 18.54 -6.55
C LYS A 80 0.35 19.37 -5.28
N LYS A 81 -0.24 20.58 -5.31
CA LYS A 81 -0.59 21.33 -4.08
C LYS A 81 -1.27 20.34 -3.14
N VAL A 82 -0.70 20.14 -1.96
CA VAL A 82 -1.22 19.21 -0.94
C VAL A 82 -2.66 19.63 -0.64
N LYS A 83 -3.63 18.99 -1.30
CA LYS A 83 -5.03 19.03 -0.88
C LYS A 83 -5.00 18.22 0.40
N ARG A 84 -4.84 18.93 1.51
CA ARG A 84 -4.77 18.39 2.87
C ARG A 84 -6.02 17.56 3.08
N VAL A 85 -5.95 16.27 2.79
CA VAL A 85 -6.93 15.29 3.27
C VAL A 85 -6.97 15.53 4.75
N ARG A 86 -8.15 15.97 5.22
CA ARG A 86 -8.40 16.28 6.62
C ARG A 86 -7.85 15.11 7.42
N ARG A 87 -6.90 15.41 8.32
CA ARG A 87 -6.37 14.48 9.30
C ARG A 87 -7.56 13.83 10.03
N SER A 88 -8.00 12.66 9.57
CA SER A 88 -8.58 11.68 10.46
C SER A 88 -7.47 11.38 11.46
N LYS A 89 -7.61 11.93 12.67
CA LYS A 89 -6.75 11.70 13.83
C LYS A 89 -6.85 10.24 14.24
N ARG A 90 -6.24 9.38 13.43
CA ARG A 90 -5.72 8.07 13.78
C ARG A 90 -4.64 7.71 12.76
N LEU A 91 -3.77 8.67 12.45
CA LEU A 91 -2.36 8.33 12.27
C LEU A 91 -1.99 7.61 13.56
N LEU A 92 -1.87 6.27 13.48
CA LEU A 92 -1.02 5.53 14.39
C LEU A 92 0.22 6.41 14.62
N PRO A 93 0.60 6.66 15.89
CA PRO A 93 1.59 7.66 16.25
C PRO A 93 2.75 7.51 15.29
N ALA A 94 3.09 8.62 14.61
CA ALA A 94 4.14 8.72 13.61
C ALA A 94 5.17 7.62 13.87
N VAL A 95 5.16 6.59 13.02
CA VAL A 95 6.14 5.51 13.12
C VAL A 95 7.47 6.20 12.86
N ARG A 96 8.12 6.64 13.93
CA ARG A 96 9.55 6.90 13.96
C ARG A 96 10.14 5.55 13.61
N CYS A 97 10.44 5.32 12.34
CA CYS A 97 11.50 4.40 11.99
C CYS A 97 12.72 4.89 12.78
N ARG A 98 13.17 4.08 13.74
CA ARG A 98 14.60 4.05 14.06
C ARG A 98 15.35 3.45 12.88
#